data_AF-A0A2H3CLK0-F1
#
_entry.id   AF-A0A2H3CLK0-F1
#
_cell.length_a   1.000
_cell.length_b   1.000
_cell.length_c   1.000
_cell.angle_alpha   90.00
_cell.angle_beta   90.00
_cell.angle_gamma   90.00
#
_symmetry.space_group_name_H-M   'P 1'
#
loop_
_entity.id
_entity.type
_entity.pdbx_description
1 polymer ?
#
loop_
_entity_poly.entity_id
_entity_poly.type
_entity_poly.pdbx_seq_one_letter_code
_entity_poly.pdbx_strand_id
1 'polypeptide(L)'
;LKVNYENTVDWTTSTDYLWCSPNFYNHPRYDYLLIDSTERPFFAQLIMVFTCVIGGKEFPLALVHPFDQPVDAATEKLDNDLGFYRVRARKRRESAFVSVYMIIRGALLVEDFRVKPADGFKEYLIVDSVDSDLFLRMKSLKYAGCRN
;
A
#
# COMPACT_ATOMS: atom_id res chain seq x y z
N LEU A 1 0.65 14.72 -0.16
CA LEU A 1 -0.82 14.54 -0.07
C LEU A 1 -1.19 14.37 1.41
N LYS A 2 -2.16 15.13 1.91
CA LYS A 2 -2.66 15.01 3.29
C LYS A 2 -3.85 14.05 3.29
N VAL A 3 -3.79 12.98 4.07
CA VAL A 3 -4.87 11.97 4.20
C VAL A 3 -5.32 11.93 5.64
N ASN A 4 -6.61 12.15 5.87
CA ASN A 4 -7.21 12.02 7.19
C ASN A 4 -7.93 10.67 7.27
N TYR A 5 -7.79 9.98 8.39
CA TYR A 5 -8.43 8.68 8.61
C TYR A 5 -8.84 8.51 10.06
N GLU A 6 -9.84 7.66 10.30
CA GLU A 6 -10.25 7.27 11.65
C GLU A 6 -9.29 6.18 12.17
N ASN A 7 -8.62 6.48 13.29
CA ASN A 7 -7.70 5.57 13.94
C ASN A 7 -8.46 4.45 14.66
N THR A 8 -8.07 3.21 14.41
CA THR A 8 -8.72 2.02 14.98
C THR A 8 -8.43 1.81 16.47
N VAL A 9 -7.44 2.51 17.03
CA VAL A 9 -7.07 2.40 18.45
C VAL A 9 -8.02 3.22 19.32
N ASP A 10 -8.27 4.48 18.95
CA ASP A 10 -8.97 5.45 19.79
C ASP A 10 -10.16 6.14 19.10
N TRP A 11 -10.45 5.78 17.85
CA TRP A 11 -11.54 6.33 17.04
C TRP A 11 -11.41 7.84 16.75
N THR A 12 -10.20 8.39 16.92
CA THR A 12 -9.93 9.79 16.62
C THR A 12 -9.46 9.97 15.18
N THR A 13 -9.56 11.19 14.67
CA THR A 13 -9.01 11.52 13.34
C THR A 13 -7.48 11.65 13.43
N SER A 14 -6.78 10.79 12.70
CA SER A 14 -5.34 10.86 12.45
C SER A 14 -5.04 11.40 11.05
N THR A 15 -3.81 11.84 10.81
CA THR A 15 -3.38 12.43 9.53
C THR A 15 -2.04 11.88 9.07
N ASP A 16 -2.01 11.35 7.85
CA ASP A 16 -0.78 11.00 7.14
C ASP A 16 -0.41 12.05 6.10
N TYR A 17 0.89 12.31 5.97
CA TYR A 17 1.47 13.14 4.92
C TYR A 17 2.28 12.26 3.97
N LEU A 18 1.75 12.07 2.76
CA LEU A 18 2.30 11.16 1.77
C LEU A 18 3.11 11.89 0.70
N TRP A 19 4.24 11.30 0.32
CA TRP A 19 5.17 11.80 -0.67
C TRP A 19 5.30 10.87 -1.88
N CYS A 20 5.49 11.49 -3.05
CA CYS A 20 5.77 10.80 -4.32
C CYS A 20 6.78 11.59 -5.17
N SER A 21 7.81 12.15 -4.53
CA SER A 21 8.78 13.00 -5.20
C SER A 21 9.75 12.14 -6.04
N PRO A 22 9.85 12.37 -7.36
CA PRO A 22 10.81 11.66 -8.19
C PRO A 22 12.27 12.08 -7.90
N ASN A 23 12.49 13.22 -7.25
CA ASN A 23 13.81 13.72 -6.88
C ASN A 23 13.81 14.25 -5.43
N PHE A 24 14.00 13.34 -4.48
CA PHE A 24 14.15 13.62 -3.05
C PHE A 24 15.59 13.29 -2.65
N TYR A 25 16.44 14.30 -2.47
CA TYR A 25 17.88 14.12 -2.25
C TYR A 25 18.56 13.22 -3.30
N ASN A 26 18.31 13.48 -4.59
CA ASN A 26 18.83 12.72 -5.73
C ASN A 26 18.33 11.27 -5.83
N HIS A 27 17.30 10.90 -5.06
CA HIS A 27 16.65 9.60 -5.12
C HIS A 27 15.13 9.74 -5.16
N PRO A 28 14.41 8.87 -5.89
CA PRO A 28 12.96 8.87 -5.84
C PRO A 28 12.46 8.42 -4.46
N ARG A 29 11.44 9.11 -3.94
CA ARG A 29 10.72 8.73 -2.73
C ARG A 29 9.23 8.58 -3.04
N TYR A 30 8.74 7.36 -2.90
CA TYR A 30 7.36 6.98 -3.13
C TYR A 30 6.83 6.23 -1.90
N ASP A 31 5.94 6.88 -1.16
CA ASP A 31 5.35 6.28 0.04
C ASP A 31 4.33 5.20 -0.32
N TYR A 32 4.09 4.29 0.62
CA TYR A 32 3.11 3.22 0.46
C TYR A 32 1.77 3.58 1.09
N LEU A 33 0.72 2.96 0.59
CA LEU A 33 -0.67 3.30 0.82
C LEU A 33 -1.45 2.03 1.13
N LEU A 34 -2.47 2.16 1.97
CA LEU A 34 -3.61 1.26 1.99
C LEU A 34 -4.78 1.93 1.27
N ILE A 35 -5.31 1.28 0.25
CA ILE A 35 -6.37 1.82 -0.62
C ILE A 35 -7.63 1.00 -0.41
N ASP A 36 -8.76 1.69 -0.23
CA ASP A 36 -10.09 1.12 -0.25
C ASP A 36 -10.48 0.78 -1.69
N SER A 37 -11.07 -0.39 -1.90
CA SER A 37 -11.51 -0.86 -3.21
C SER A 37 -12.86 -1.53 -3.07
N THR A 38 -13.62 -1.56 -4.17
CA THR A 38 -14.97 -2.13 -4.18
C THR A 38 -15.03 -3.61 -3.76
N GLU A 39 -13.94 -4.36 -3.95
CA GLU A 39 -13.89 -5.78 -3.56
C GLU A 39 -13.19 -5.98 -2.22
N ARG A 40 -11.90 -5.63 -2.15
CA ARG A 40 -11.07 -5.73 -0.95
C ARG A 40 -10.02 -4.62 -0.96
N PRO A 41 -9.73 -4.00 0.20
CA PRO A 41 -8.62 -3.07 0.31
C PRO A 41 -7.31 -3.70 -0.17
N PHE A 42 -6.39 -2.90 -0.67
CA PHE A 42 -5.09 -3.39 -1.15
C PHE A 42 -3.98 -2.39 -0.86
N PHE A 43 -2.76 -2.91 -0.74
CA PHE A 43 -1.59 -2.09 -0.57
C PHE A 43 -1.07 -1.62 -1.92
N ALA A 44 -0.51 -0.41 -1.97
CA ALA A 44 0.07 0.14 -3.17
C ALA A 44 1.21 1.12 -2.86
N GLN A 45 2.01 1.45 -3.86
CA GLN A 45 2.98 2.54 -3.80
C GLN A 45 2.48 3.75 -4.59
N LEU A 46 2.54 4.94 -3.99
CA LEU A 46 2.13 6.19 -4.64
C LEU A 46 3.18 6.65 -5.65
N ILE A 47 2.82 6.72 -6.93
CA ILE A 47 3.74 7.17 -7.99
C ILE A 47 3.58 8.67 -8.24
N MET A 48 2.34 9.14 -8.35
CA MET A 48 2.02 10.51 -8.76
C MET A 48 0.63 10.89 -8.27
N VAL A 49 0.43 12.17 -7.95
CA VAL A 49 -0.88 12.77 -7.66
C VAL A 49 -1.13 13.89 -8.65
N PHE A 50 -2.33 13.95 -9.24
CA PHE A 50 -2.70 14.95 -10.23
C PHE A 50 -4.22 15.19 -10.21
N THR A 51 -4.68 16.27 -10.82
CA THR A 51 -6.11 16.58 -10.95
C THR A 51 -6.53 16.50 -12.41
N CYS A 52 -7.57 15.74 -12.71
CA CYS A 52 -8.23 15.73 -14.01
C CYS A 52 -9.42 16.68 -14.01
N VAL A 53 -9.67 17.36 -15.12
CA VAL A 53 -10.88 18.17 -15.32
C VAL A 53 -11.76 17.51 -16.38
N ILE A 54 -12.96 17.09 -15.99
CA ILE A 54 -13.93 16.45 -16.90
C ILE A 54 -15.25 17.21 -16.81
N GLY A 55 -15.67 17.83 -17.92
CA GLY A 55 -16.91 18.63 -17.95
C GLY A 55 -16.92 19.78 -16.94
N GLY A 56 -15.77 20.41 -16.69
CA GLY A 56 -15.63 21.50 -15.73
C GLY A 56 -15.56 21.08 -14.25
N LYS A 57 -15.58 19.78 -13.96
CA LYS A 57 -15.41 19.24 -12.59
C LYS A 57 -14.00 18.70 -12.40
N GLU A 58 -13.42 18.99 -11.25
CA GLU A 58 -12.12 18.49 -10.84
C GLU A 58 -12.22 17.12 -10.16
N PHE A 59 -11.33 16.22 -10.57
CA PHE A 59 -11.20 14.87 -10.04
C PHE A 59 -9.75 14.66 -9.61
N PRO A 60 -9.45 14.75 -8.30
CA PRO A 60 -8.12 14.45 -7.82
C PRO A 60 -7.86 12.94 -7.88
N LEU A 61 -6.84 12.56 -8.63
CA LEU A 61 -6.45 11.19 -8.89
C LEU A 61 -5.00 10.94 -8.45
N ALA A 62 -4.71 9.66 -8.21
CA ALA A 62 -3.36 9.18 -8.00
C ALA A 62 -3.04 8.04 -8.98
N LEU A 63 -1.83 8.05 -9.50
CA LEU A 63 -1.24 6.88 -10.14
C LEU A 63 -0.55 6.05 -9.05
N VAL A 64 -0.96 4.80 -8.90
CA VAL A 64 -0.46 3.89 -7.88
C VAL A 64 0.04 2.59 -8.49
N HIS A 65 1.03 1.98 -7.86
CA HIS A 65 1.52 0.64 -8.20
C HIS A 65 0.90 -0.36 -7.22
N PRO A 66 -0.04 -1.25 -7.64
CA PRO A 66 -0.74 -2.17 -6.73
C PRO A 66 0.09 -3.38 -6.27
N PHE A 67 -0.18 -3.85 -5.05
CA PHE A 67 0.51 -4.95 -4.36
C PHE A 67 -0.49 -6.04 -3.97
N ASP A 68 -1.17 -6.59 -4.96
CA ASP A 68 -2.28 -7.52 -4.81
C ASP A 68 -2.05 -8.88 -5.50
N GLN A 69 -0.82 -9.13 -5.95
CA GLN A 69 -0.48 -10.40 -6.59
C GLN A 69 -0.39 -11.52 -5.55
N PRO A 70 -0.67 -12.78 -5.93
CA PRO A 70 -0.48 -13.93 -5.05
C PRO A 70 0.98 -14.07 -4.62
N VAL A 71 1.21 -14.28 -3.32
CA VAL A 71 2.55 -14.36 -2.70
C VAL A 71 3.12 -15.79 -2.76
N ASP A 72 4.44 -15.95 -2.87
CA ASP A 72 5.13 -17.25 -3.03
C ASP A 72 4.95 -18.20 -1.85
N ALA A 73 4.25 -19.32 -2.03
CA ALA A 73 3.99 -20.31 -0.97
C ALA A 73 5.25 -20.76 -0.20
N ALA A 74 6.45 -20.64 -0.80
CA ALA A 74 7.72 -20.91 -0.12
C ALA A 74 7.93 -20.10 1.17
N THR A 75 7.33 -18.90 1.30
CA THR A 75 7.48 -18.05 2.49
C THR A 75 6.46 -18.32 3.57
N GLU A 76 5.43 -19.14 3.32
CA GLU A 76 4.26 -19.27 4.18
C GLU A 76 4.60 -19.68 5.61
N LYS A 77 5.42 -20.72 5.76
CA LYS A 77 5.84 -21.17 7.09
C LYS A 77 6.60 -20.08 7.84
N LEU A 78 7.53 -19.40 7.17
CA LEU A 78 8.33 -18.34 7.78
C LEU A 78 7.46 -17.16 8.22
N ASP A 79 6.55 -16.74 7.34
CA ASP A 79 5.66 -15.63 7.61
C ASP A 79 4.73 -15.95 8.79
N ASN A 80 4.21 -17.18 8.88
CA ASN A 80 3.40 -17.63 10.01
C ASN A 80 4.20 -17.73 11.32
N ASP A 81 5.41 -18.30 11.28
CA ASP A 81 6.28 -18.47 12.46
C ASP A 81 6.72 -17.13 13.07
N LEU A 82 6.88 -16.09 12.22
CA LEU A 82 7.34 -14.76 12.63
C LEU A 82 6.22 -13.70 12.69
N GLY A 83 4.99 -14.06 12.30
CA GLY A 83 3.84 -13.15 12.25
C GLY A 83 3.98 -12.05 11.19
N PHE A 84 4.64 -12.34 10.07
CA PHE A 84 4.80 -11.37 8.99
C PHE A 84 3.59 -11.31 8.07
N TYR A 85 3.21 -10.09 7.71
CA TYR A 85 2.26 -9.84 6.63
C TYR A 85 2.99 -9.46 5.35
N ARG A 86 2.74 -10.24 4.30
CA ARG A 86 3.46 -10.14 3.04
C ARG A 86 2.51 -9.79 1.89
N VAL A 87 2.97 -8.90 1.02
CA VAL A 87 2.28 -8.49 -0.21
C VAL A 87 3.22 -8.59 -1.39
N ARG A 88 2.68 -8.84 -2.58
CA ARG A 88 3.46 -8.92 -3.82
C ARG A 88 3.01 -7.85 -4.79
N ALA A 89 3.97 -7.04 -5.25
CA ALA A 89 3.76 -5.98 -6.23
C ALA A 89 3.37 -6.55 -7.59
N ARG A 90 2.54 -5.85 -8.36
CA ARG A 90 2.35 -6.09 -9.82
C ARG A 90 3.61 -5.74 -10.61
N LYS A 91 3.63 -5.96 -11.93
CA LYS A 91 4.68 -5.33 -12.76
C LYS A 91 4.47 -3.82 -12.76
N ARG A 92 5.54 -3.02 -12.79
CA ARG A 92 5.44 -1.55 -12.72
C ARG A 92 4.55 -0.95 -13.82
N ARG A 93 4.54 -1.55 -15.01
CA ARG A 93 3.68 -1.15 -16.14
C ARG A 93 2.17 -1.37 -15.90
N GLU A 94 1.81 -2.17 -14.92
CA GLU A 94 0.42 -2.47 -14.50
C GLU A 94 -0.01 -1.54 -13.35
N SER A 95 0.55 -0.33 -13.31
CA SER A 95 0.09 0.73 -12.42
C SER A 95 -1.34 1.15 -12.78
N ALA A 96 -2.08 1.61 -11.78
CA ALA A 96 -3.50 1.93 -11.93
C ALA A 96 -3.80 3.35 -11.43
N PHE A 97 -4.85 3.96 -11.98
CA PHE A 97 -5.38 5.21 -11.48
C PHE A 97 -6.43 4.93 -10.40
N VAL A 98 -6.36 5.67 -9.30
CA VAL A 98 -7.35 5.64 -8.23
C VAL A 98 -7.77 7.06 -7.86
N SER A 99 -8.97 7.21 -7.33
CA SER A 99 -9.37 8.44 -6.67
C SER A 99 -8.56 8.62 -5.39
N VAL A 100 -8.07 9.83 -5.10
CA VAL A 100 -7.35 10.09 -3.84
C VAL A 100 -8.22 9.86 -2.61
N TYR A 101 -9.55 9.94 -2.78
CA TYR A 101 -10.53 9.70 -1.71
C TYR A 101 -10.65 8.21 -1.34
N MET A 102 -10.11 7.31 -2.16
CA MET A 102 -10.03 5.89 -1.84
C MET A 102 -8.80 5.55 -1.00
N ILE A 103 -7.89 6.49 -0.76
CA ILE A 103 -6.73 6.23 0.10
C ILE A 103 -7.22 6.22 1.54
N ILE A 104 -7.14 5.05 2.19
CA ILE A 104 -7.48 4.91 3.60
C ILE A 104 -6.41 5.62 4.42
N ARG A 105 -5.14 5.27 4.20
CA ARG A 105 -4.00 5.82 4.93
C ARG A 105 -2.67 5.46 4.29
N GLY A 106 -1.57 6.01 4.82
CA GLY A 106 -0.22 5.57 4.53
C GLY A 106 0.11 4.22 5.18
N ALA A 107 1.14 3.56 4.67
CA ALA A 107 1.67 2.34 5.25
C ALA A 107 3.20 2.30 5.10
N LEU A 108 3.87 1.55 5.95
CA LEU A 108 5.30 1.28 5.82
C LEU A 108 5.49 -0.15 5.29
N LEU A 109 6.04 -0.26 4.08
CA LEU A 109 6.40 -1.54 3.46
C LEU A 109 7.90 -1.58 3.19
N VAL A 110 8.50 -2.77 3.33
CA VAL A 110 9.92 -3.01 3.08
C VAL A 110 10.08 -4.18 2.12
N GLU A 111 10.89 -4.00 1.07
CA GLU A 111 11.21 -5.07 0.12
C GLU A 111 11.92 -6.22 0.84
N ASP A 112 11.45 -7.45 0.62
CA ASP A 112 12.17 -8.63 1.08
C ASP A 112 13.23 -9.02 0.04
N PHE A 113 14.46 -8.53 0.26
CA PHE A 113 15.59 -8.80 -0.64
C PHE A 113 16.07 -10.26 -0.64
N ARG A 114 15.65 -11.09 0.32
CA ARG A 114 16.02 -12.52 0.37
C ARG A 114 15.18 -13.34 -0.60
N VAL A 115 13.91 -13.00 -0.72
CA VAL A 115 12.98 -13.71 -1.60
C VAL A 115 13.13 -13.14 -3.01
N LYS A 116 13.54 -14.00 -3.94
CA LYS A 116 13.68 -13.67 -5.35
C LYS A 116 12.79 -14.60 -6.15
N PRO A 117 11.49 -14.28 -6.28
CA PRO A 117 10.56 -15.08 -7.06
C PRO A 117 11.08 -15.25 -8.50
N ALA A 118 10.97 -16.47 -9.03
CA ALA A 118 11.47 -16.79 -10.37
C ALA A 118 10.74 -16.00 -11.49
N ASP A 119 9.54 -15.53 -11.20
CA ASP A 119 8.70 -14.71 -12.08
C ASP A 119 9.12 -13.22 -12.10
N GLY A 120 10.11 -12.84 -11.29
CA GLY A 120 10.68 -11.49 -11.21
C GLY A 120 9.80 -10.47 -10.48
N PHE A 121 8.69 -10.91 -9.87
CA PHE A 121 7.87 -10.03 -9.04
C PHE A 121 8.54 -9.80 -7.69
N LYS A 122 8.34 -8.61 -7.13
CA LYS A 122 8.92 -8.22 -5.83
C LYS A 122 7.89 -8.40 -4.72
N GLU A 123 8.35 -8.92 -3.60
CA GLU A 123 7.55 -9.08 -2.39
C GLU A 123 8.02 -8.11 -1.30
N TYR A 124 7.07 -7.70 -0.49
CA TYR A 124 7.27 -6.71 0.54
C TYR A 124 6.59 -7.16 1.82
N LEU A 125 7.21 -6.81 2.94
CA LEU A 125 6.66 -6.99 4.27
C LEU A 125 6.00 -5.69 4.72
N ILE A 126 4.80 -5.82 5.27
CA ILE A 126 4.09 -4.72 5.93
C ILE A 126 4.67 -4.59 7.34
N VAL A 127 5.12 -3.38 7.70
CA VAL A 127 5.68 -3.09 9.02
C VAL A 127 4.60 -2.49 9.90
N ASP A 128 3.97 -3.33 10.71
CA ASP A 128 2.90 -2.96 11.63
C ASP A 128 3.37 -2.73 13.08
N SER A 129 4.56 -3.21 13.44
CA SER A 129 5.09 -3.17 14.81
C SER A 129 5.34 -1.78 15.39
N VAL A 130 5.52 -0.76 14.55
CA VAL A 130 5.74 0.64 14.96
C VAL A 130 4.49 1.52 14.83
N ASP A 131 3.37 0.93 14.39
CA ASP A 131 2.13 1.62 14.07
C ASP A 131 0.95 0.85 14.65
N SER A 132 0.46 1.30 15.82
CA SER A 132 -0.61 0.61 16.55
C SER A 132 -1.92 0.53 15.76
N ASP A 133 -2.22 1.52 14.91
CA ASP A 133 -3.39 1.48 14.03
C ASP A 133 -3.21 0.42 12.95
N LEU A 134 -2.04 0.38 12.29
CA LEU A 134 -1.77 -0.67 11.30
C LEU A 134 -1.83 -2.05 11.93
N PHE A 135 -1.23 -2.23 13.12
CA PHE A 135 -1.24 -3.50 13.85
C PHE A 135 -2.67 -4.02 14.12
N LEU A 136 -3.58 -3.15 14.57
CA LEU A 136 -4.98 -3.55 14.77
C LEU A 136 -5.70 -3.83 13.45
N ARG A 137 -5.41 -3.05 12.40
CA ARG A 137 -5.95 -3.31 11.06
C ARG A 137 -5.50 -4.65 10.53
N MET A 138 -4.21 -5.00 10.62
CA MET A 138 -3.69 -6.25 10.06
C MET A 138 -4.31 -7.51 10.70
N LYS A 139 -4.84 -7.39 11.92
CA LYS A 139 -5.56 -8.48 12.59
C LYS A 139 -6.99 -8.71 12.10
N SER A 140 -7.63 -7.70 11.52
CA SER A 140 -9.05 -7.75 11.14
C SER A 140 -9.30 -7.54 9.65
N LEU A 141 -8.37 -6.89 8.95
CA LEU A 141 -8.46 -6.50 7.55
C LEU A 141 -8.25 -7.70 6.62
N LYS A 142 -9.25 -7.97 5.79
CA LYS A 142 -9.09 -8.85 4.62
C LYS A 142 -8.72 -8.01 3.42
N TYR A 143 -7.46 -8.07 2.98
CA TYR A 143 -6.96 -7.30 1.85
C TYR A 143 -6.63 -8.20 0.64
N ALA A 144 -6.58 -7.62 -0.56
CA ALA A 144 -6.21 -8.31 -1.78
C ALA A 144 -4.72 -8.70 -1.76
N GLY A 145 -4.40 -9.92 -2.19
CA GLY A 145 -3.05 -10.49 -2.11
C GLY A 145 -2.72 -11.16 -0.77
N CYS A 146 -3.57 -11.03 0.26
CA CYS A 146 -3.45 -11.80 1.49
C CYS A 146 -3.66 -13.30 1.23
N ARG A 147 -2.87 -14.16 1.88
CA ARG A 147 -3.17 -15.60 1.95
C ARG A 147 -4.42 -15.80 2.82
N ASN A 148 -5.32 -16.69 2.39
CA ASN A 148 -6.51 -17.05 3.17
C ASN A 148 -6.14 -17.97 4.32
#